data_AF-A0A955QXP3-F1
#
_entry.id   AF-A0A955QXP3-F1
#
_cell.length_a   1.000
_cell.length_b   1.000
_cell.length_c   1.000
_cell.angle_alpha   90.00
_cell.angle_beta   90.00
_cell.angle_gamma   90.00
#
_symmetry.space_group_name_H-M   'P 1'
#
loop_
_entity.id
_entity.type
_entity.pdbx_description
1 polymer ?
#
loop_
_entity_poly.entity_id
_entity_poly.type
_entity_poly.pdbx_seq_one_letter_code
_entity_poly.pdbx_strand_id
1 'polypeptide(L)'
;MDRQKQAESVRSLNDRFRSNVPGVTDVPGRVMLTQGIRTLTDDEAEPGKLLPQLFKAVRDFETFDENNDPYQEHDFGAFDFEGEKVFWKIDYYAPDLLHGSEDPADTAKTVRVLTVMLASEY
;
A
#
# COMPACT_ATOMS: atom_id res chain seq x y z
N MET A 1 -6.05 19.23 18.33
CA MET A 1 -5.23 18.25 19.07
C MET A 1 -5.55 16.80 18.73
N ASP A 2 -6.70 16.47 18.11
CA ASP A 2 -7.05 15.07 17.74
C ASP A 2 -6.48 14.56 16.42
N ARG A 3 -6.48 15.36 15.34
CA ARG A 3 -6.08 14.87 14.00
C ARG A 3 -4.66 14.33 13.91
N GLN A 4 -3.71 14.93 14.62
CA GLN A 4 -2.31 14.50 14.57
C GLN A 4 -2.12 13.14 15.25
N LYS A 5 -2.79 12.89 16.38
CA LYS A 5 -2.81 11.58 17.04
C LYS A 5 -3.51 10.52 16.20
N GLN A 6 -4.56 10.92 15.47
CA GLN A 6 -5.25 10.03 14.53
C GLN A 6 -4.31 9.65 13.38
N ALA A 7 -3.65 10.63 12.74
CA ALA A 7 -2.69 10.38 11.67
C ALA A 7 -1.53 9.49 12.12
N GLU A 8 -0.99 9.70 13.33
CA GLU A 8 0.04 8.82 13.92
C GLU A 8 -0.45 7.37 14.10
N SER A 9 -1.70 7.19 14.54
CA SER A 9 -2.30 5.86 14.71
C SER A 9 -2.52 5.17 13.37
N VAL A 10 -3.03 5.92 12.39
CA VAL A 10 -3.24 5.43 11.02
C VAL A 10 -1.92 5.06 10.37
N ARG A 11 -0.90 5.91 10.49
CA ARG A 11 0.47 5.67 10.05
C ARG A 11 1.02 4.36 10.60
N SER A 12 0.95 4.17 11.92
CA SER A 12 1.42 2.95 12.56
C SER A 12 0.75 1.69 12.00
N LEU A 13 -0.57 1.75 11.76
CA LEU A 13 -1.30 0.64 11.16
C LEU A 13 -0.94 0.43 9.68
N ASN A 14 -0.73 1.50 8.91
CA ASN A 14 -0.31 1.44 7.52
C ASN A 14 1.08 0.82 7.38
N ASP A 15 2.05 1.26 8.17
CA ASP A 15 3.40 0.71 8.16
C ASP A 15 3.40 -0.77 8.59
N ARG A 16 2.62 -1.14 9.62
CA ARG A 16 2.48 -2.54 10.05
C ARG A 16 1.82 -3.43 9.01
N PHE A 17 0.83 -2.92 8.28
CA PHE A 17 0.22 -3.65 7.17
C PHE A 17 1.21 -3.79 6.00
N ARG A 18 1.76 -2.66 5.54
CA ARG A 18 2.67 -2.55 4.39
C ARG A 18 3.94 -3.37 4.58
N SER A 19 4.60 -3.29 5.74
CA SER A 19 5.84 -4.02 6.03
C SER A 19 5.69 -5.54 6.06
N ASN A 20 4.46 -6.06 6.08
CA ASN A 20 4.19 -7.49 6.10
C ASN A 20 3.64 -8.04 4.79
N VAL A 21 3.35 -7.23 3.76
CA VAL A 21 2.75 -7.74 2.51
C VAL A 21 3.72 -8.61 1.69
N PRO A 22 3.24 -9.66 0.98
CA PRO A 22 1.88 -10.20 0.99
C PRO A 22 1.63 -11.23 2.12
N GLY A 23 2.47 -11.21 3.15
CA GLY A 23 2.43 -12.11 4.31
C GLY A 23 1.38 -11.77 5.35
N VAL A 24 1.55 -12.36 6.54
CA VAL A 24 0.57 -12.31 7.63
C VAL A 24 0.80 -11.09 8.51
N THR A 25 -0.27 -10.39 8.83
CA THR A 25 -0.30 -9.27 9.80
C THR A 25 -1.59 -9.35 10.60
N ASP A 26 -1.61 -8.74 11.78
CA ASP A 26 -2.81 -8.60 12.61
C ASP A 26 -3.67 -7.39 12.19
N VAL A 27 -3.20 -6.59 11.23
CA VAL A 27 -4.00 -5.51 10.62
C VAL A 27 -4.83 -6.07 9.46
N PRO A 28 -6.17 -6.01 9.50
CA PRO A 28 -7.00 -6.51 8.41
C PRO A 28 -6.74 -5.79 7.09
N GLY A 29 -6.48 -6.54 6.03
CA GLY A 29 -6.27 -5.94 4.73
C GLY A 29 -6.18 -6.89 3.55
N ARG A 30 -6.12 -6.30 2.36
CA ARG A 30 -6.00 -6.99 1.06
C ARG A 30 -4.93 -6.33 0.22
N VAL A 31 -4.28 -7.12 -0.62
CA VAL A 31 -3.30 -6.65 -1.60
C VAL A 31 -3.89 -6.84 -2.99
N MET A 32 -3.91 -5.77 -3.78
CA MET A 32 -4.37 -5.75 -5.16
C MET A 32 -3.22 -5.34 -6.07
N LEU A 33 -3.10 -6.02 -7.20
CA LEU A 33 -2.14 -5.70 -8.26
C LEU A 33 -2.93 -5.45 -9.53
N THR A 34 -2.69 -4.31 -10.17
CA THR A 34 -3.28 -3.99 -11.47
C THR A 34 -2.72 -4.88 -12.58
N GLN A 35 -3.33 -4.81 -13.75
CA GLN A 35 -2.89 -5.59 -14.90
C GLN A 35 -1.47 -5.18 -15.34
N GLY A 36 -1.14 -3.88 -15.31
CA GLY A 36 0.19 -3.39 -15.65
C GLY A 36 1.28 -4.02 -14.79
N ILE A 37 1.08 -4.07 -13.47
CA ILE A 37 2.02 -4.73 -12.55
C ILE A 37 2.11 -6.23 -12.78
N ARG A 38 0.97 -6.90 -13.00
CA ARG A 38 0.96 -8.34 -13.29
C ARG A 38 1.81 -8.65 -14.51
N THR A 39 1.62 -7.90 -15.59
CA THR A 39 2.40 -8.03 -16.82
C THR A 39 3.88 -7.66 -16.61
N LEU A 40 4.18 -6.58 -15.89
CA LEU A 40 5.56 -6.17 -15.59
C LEU A 40 6.33 -7.24 -14.82
N THR A 41 5.65 -7.95 -13.91
CA THR A 41 6.28 -8.99 -13.08
C THR A 41 6.25 -10.40 -13.69
N ASP A 42 5.58 -10.58 -14.82
CA ASP A 42 5.46 -11.85 -15.54
C ASP A 42 6.64 -12.02 -16.50
N ASP A 43 7.82 -12.25 -15.92
CA ASP A 43 9.06 -12.49 -16.67
C ASP A 43 9.13 -13.95 -17.13
N GLU A 44 9.02 -14.18 -18.45
CA GLU A 44 9.13 -15.53 -19.05
C GLU A 44 10.51 -16.17 -18.87
N ALA A 45 11.58 -15.37 -18.78
CA ALA A 45 12.94 -15.87 -18.63
C ALA A 45 13.22 -16.29 -17.18
N GLU A 46 12.68 -15.57 -16.20
CA GLU A 46 12.81 -15.89 -14.77
C GLU A 46 11.45 -15.78 -14.02
N PRO A 47 10.53 -16.75 -14.23
CA PRO A 47 9.19 -16.70 -13.67
C PRO A 47 9.17 -16.56 -12.14
N GLY A 48 8.44 -15.55 -11.65
CA GLY A 48 8.25 -15.31 -10.22
C GLY A 48 9.39 -14.57 -9.53
N LYS A 49 10.43 -14.11 -10.26
CA LYS A 49 11.56 -13.36 -9.69
C LYS A 49 11.20 -11.93 -9.28
N LEU A 50 10.42 -11.23 -10.11
CA LEU A 50 10.18 -9.80 -9.95
C LEU A 50 9.15 -9.49 -8.86
N LEU A 51 8.13 -10.33 -8.70
CA LEU A 51 7.05 -10.08 -7.75
C LEU A 51 7.54 -9.98 -6.27
N PRO A 52 8.41 -10.87 -5.77
CA PRO A 52 9.01 -10.71 -4.43
C PRO A 52 9.85 -9.44 -4.28
N GLN A 53 10.54 -9.00 -5.35
CA GLN A 53 11.35 -7.78 -5.35
C GLN A 53 10.47 -6.53 -5.32
N LEU A 54 9.37 -6.52 -6.08
CA LEU A 54 8.36 -5.48 -6.03
C LEU A 54 7.80 -5.32 -4.60
N PHE A 55 7.40 -6.43 -3.97
CA PHE A 55 6.93 -6.38 -2.58
C PHE A 55 8.02 -5.97 -1.59
N LYS A 56 9.29 -6.31 -1.86
CA LYS A 56 10.40 -5.80 -1.05
C LYS A 56 10.52 -4.28 -1.16
N ALA A 57 10.43 -3.72 -2.37
CA ALA A 57 10.44 -2.28 -2.58
C ALA A 57 9.27 -1.58 -1.86
N VAL A 58 8.06 -2.18 -1.89
CA VAL A 58 6.90 -1.67 -1.13
C VAL A 58 7.15 -1.71 0.38
N ARG A 59 7.73 -2.79 0.93
CA ARG A 59 8.02 -2.93 2.37
C ARG A 59 9.10 -1.95 2.85
N ASP A 60 10.13 -1.76 2.04
CA ASP A 60 11.31 -0.96 2.38
C ASP A 60 11.15 0.52 2.02
N PHE A 61 10.01 0.92 1.46
CA PHE A 61 9.77 2.32 1.12
C PHE A 61 9.74 3.20 2.38
N GLU A 62 10.61 4.20 2.43
CA GLU A 62 10.74 5.15 3.54
C GLU A 62 10.85 6.62 3.06
N THR A 63 10.72 6.86 1.75
CA THR A 63 10.89 8.20 1.15
C THR A 63 9.56 8.98 1.16
N PHE A 64 9.06 9.29 2.34
CA PHE A 64 7.85 10.09 2.52
C PHE A 64 8.17 11.58 2.54
N ASP A 65 7.44 12.37 1.76
CA ASP A 65 7.58 13.82 1.66
C ASP A 65 6.21 14.52 1.50
N GLU A 66 6.19 15.85 1.44
CA GLU A 66 4.93 16.61 1.34
C GLU A 66 4.14 16.33 0.05
N ASN A 67 4.78 15.77 -0.99
CA ASN A 67 4.11 15.47 -2.27
C ASN A 67 3.39 14.13 -2.22
N ASN A 68 3.95 13.14 -1.52
CA ASN A 68 3.42 11.79 -1.47
C ASN A 68 2.74 11.43 -0.14
N ASP A 69 2.94 12.22 0.92
CA ASP A 69 2.38 11.98 2.25
C ASP A 69 1.89 13.28 2.94
N PRO A 70 0.98 14.04 2.31
CA PRO A 70 0.50 15.32 2.86
C PRO A 70 -0.26 15.15 4.18
N TYR A 71 -0.87 13.98 4.40
CA TYR A 71 -1.61 13.64 5.61
C TYR A 71 -0.78 12.93 6.67
N GLN A 72 0.49 12.63 6.36
CA GLN A 72 1.40 12.02 7.32
C GLN A 72 0.94 10.63 7.77
N GLU A 73 0.23 9.91 6.90
CA GLU A 73 -0.38 8.60 7.15
C GLU A 73 0.39 7.44 6.51
N HIS A 74 1.39 7.72 5.66
CA HIS A 74 2.14 6.69 4.92
C HIS A 74 1.22 5.78 4.08
N ASP A 75 0.21 6.38 3.45
CA ASP A 75 -0.81 5.69 2.67
C ASP A 75 -0.53 5.72 1.15
N PHE A 76 0.51 6.41 0.70
CA PHE A 76 0.90 6.48 -0.70
C PHE A 76 2.42 6.50 -0.86
N GLY A 77 2.92 5.90 -1.94
CA GLY A 77 4.33 5.98 -2.29
C GLY A 77 4.57 5.70 -3.77
N ALA A 78 5.69 6.22 -4.26
CA ALA A 78 6.06 6.16 -5.67
C ALA A 78 7.55 5.86 -5.82
N PHE A 79 7.89 4.85 -6.62
CA PHE A 79 9.28 4.44 -6.88
C PHE A 79 9.44 3.91 -8.30
N ASP A 80 10.67 3.84 -8.79
CA ASP A 80 10.99 3.25 -10.10
C ASP A 80 11.33 1.76 -9.93
N PHE A 81 10.78 0.90 -10.79
CA PHE A 81 10.97 -0.54 -10.76
C PHE A 81 10.95 -1.10 -12.19
N GLU A 82 11.99 -1.84 -12.58
CA GLU A 82 12.12 -2.39 -13.95
C GLU A 82 11.94 -1.35 -15.07
N GLY A 83 12.41 -0.11 -14.83
CA GLY A 83 12.31 1.00 -15.80
C GLY A 83 10.95 1.69 -15.85
N GLU A 84 9.97 1.23 -15.07
CA GLU A 84 8.64 1.82 -14.98
C GLU A 84 8.42 2.55 -13.66
N LYS A 85 7.60 3.59 -13.68
CA LYS A 85 7.15 4.27 -12.47
C LYS A 85 6.02 3.48 -11.82
N VAL A 86 6.22 3.03 -10.60
CA VAL A 86 5.24 2.27 -9.82
C VAL A 86 4.71 3.11 -8.67
N PHE A 87 3.39 3.11 -8.51
CA PHE A 87 2.70 3.65 -7.35
C PHE A 87 2.16 2.52 -6.49
N TRP A 88 2.14 2.76 -5.18
CA TRP A 88 1.29 2.01 -4.28
C TRP A 88 0.48 2.96 -3.43
N LYS A 89 -0.73 2.53 -3.05
CA LYS A 89 -1.57 3.25 -2.11
C LYS A 89 -2.30 2.31 -1.16
N ILE A 90 -2.74 2.81 -0.02
CA ILE A 90 -3.58 2.13 0.97
C ILE A 90 -4.91 2.87 1.06
N ASP A 91 -5.98 2.25 0.57
CA ASP A 91 -7.34 2.77 0.74
C ASP A 91 -7.98 2.16 2.00
N TYR A 92 -8.80 2.96 2.71
CA TYR A 92 -9.50 2.54 3.92
C TYR A 92 -10.97 2.22 3.65
N TYR A 93 -11.34 0.96 3.73
CA TYR A 93 -12.72 0.52 3.54
C TYR A 93 -13.37 0.08 4.84
N ALA A 94 -14.69 0.24 4.94
CA ALA A 94 -15.50 -0.45 5.93
C ALA A 94 -15.39 -1.98 5.75
N PRO A 95 -15.76 -2.81 6.75
CA PRO A 95 -15.56 -4.25 6.67
C PRO A 95 -16.34 -4.94 5.54
N ASP A 96 -17.39 -4.29 5.03
CA ASP A 96 -18.18 -4.73 3.87
C ASP A 96 -17.50 -4.45 2.52
N LEU A 97 -16.44 -3.64 2.48
CA LEU A 97 -15.71 -3.18 1.29
C LEU A 97 -16.55 -2.38 0.29
N LEU A 98 -17.70 -1.85 0.70
CA LEU A 98 -18.60 -1.08 -0.18
C LEU A 98 -18.41 0.42 -0.04
N HIS A 99 -17.95 0.88 1.12
CA HIS A 99 -17.79 2.30 1.43
C HIS A 99 -16.49 2.55 2.19
N GLY A 100 -16.09 3.82 2.29
CA GLY A 100 -14.94 4.23 3.10
C GLY A 100 -15.16 3.94 4.58
N SER A 101 -14.08 3.64 5.30
CA SER A 101 -14.14 3.47 6.76
C SER A 101 -14.53 4.77 7.46
N GLU A 102 -15.35 4.66 8.51
CA GLU A 102 -15.68 5.79 9.38
C GLU A 102 -14.53 6.16 10.32
N ASP A 103 -13.62 5.22 10.61
CA ASP A 103 -12.47 5.44 11.49
C ASP A 103 -11.26 4.58 11.04
N PRO A 104 -10.37 5.13 10.20
CA PRO A 104 -9.16 4.46 9.75
C PRO A 104 -8.22 4.00 10.87
N ALA A 105 -8.31 4.58 12.07
CA ALA A 105 -7.49 4.20 13.22
C ALA A 105 -8.04 2.96 13.97
N ASP A 106 -9.27 2.53 13.69
CA ASP A 106 -9.90 1.36 14.29
C ASP A 106 -9.85 0.15 13.33
N THR A 107 -9.10 -0.89 13.71
CA THR A 107 -8.95 -2.11 12.92
C THR A 107 -10.21 -2.98 12.88
N ALA A 108 -11.15 -2.81 13.80
CA ALA A 108 -12.44 -3.50 13.74
C ALA A 108 -13.40 -2.86 12.73
N LYS A 109 -13.17 -1.58 12.39
CA LYS A 109 -13.97 -0.82 11.42
C LYS A 109 -13.32 -0.66 10.06
N THR A 110 -12.02 -0.96 9.95
CA THR A 110 -11.25 -0.69 8.74
C THR A 110 -10.58 -1.93 8.17
N VAL A 111 -10.81 -2.17 6.90
CA VAL A 111 -10.00 -3.07 6.06
C VAL A 111 -9.14 -2.22 5.14
N ARG A 112 -7.81 -2.38 5.23
CA ARG A 112 -6.84 -1.67 4.38
C ARG A 112 -6.66 -2.39 3.05
N VAL A 113 -6.78 -1.67 1.95
CA VAL A 113 -6.53 -2.23 0.61
C VAL A 113 -5.28 -1.59 0.04
N LEU A 114 -4.18 -2.36 0.04
CA LEU A 114 -2.94 -1.94 -0.61
C LEU A 114 -3.04 -2.27 -2.10
N THR A 115 -3.06 -1.24 -2.95
CA THR A 115 -3.05 -1.39 -4.41
C THR A 115 -1.66 -1.02 -4.92
N VAL A 116 -1.01 -1.92 -5.66
CA VAL A 116 0.21 -1.61 -6.43
C VAL A 116 -0.16 -1.51 -7.91
N MET A 117 0.27 -0.43 -8.55
CA MET A 117 -0.09 -0.08 -9.93
C MET A 117 1.04 0.66 -10.65
N LEU A 118 1.02 0.67 -11.98
CA LEU A 118 1.85 1.58 -12.75
C LEU A 118 1.34 3.01 -12.57
N ALA A 119 2.23 3.99 -12.61
CA ALA A 119 1.86 5.40 -12.55
C ALA A 119 0.94 5.82 -13.72
N SER A 120 0.99 5.11 -14.85
CA SER A 120 0.10 5.31 -15.99
C SER A 120 -1.32 4.78 -15.78
N GLU A 121 -1.55 4.00 -14.72
CA GLU A 121 -2.86 3.45 -14.34
C GLU A 121 -3.54 4.26 -13.21
N TYR A 122 -2.89 5.33 -12.74
CA TYR A 122 -3.36 6.23 -11.69
C TYR A 122 -3.91 7.54 -12.28
#